data_AF-A7SUU2-F1
#
_entry.id   AF-A7SUU2-F1
#
_cell.length_a   1.000
_cell.length_b   1.000
_cell.length_c   1.000
_cell.angle_alpha   90.00
_cell.angle_beta   90.00
_cell.angle_gamma   90.00
#
_symmetry.space_group_name_H-M   'P 1'
#
loop_
_entity.id
_entity.type
_entity.pdbx_description
1 polymer ?
#
loop_
_entity_poly.entity_id
_entity_poly.type
_entity_poly.pdbx_seq_one_letter_code
_entity_poly.pdbx_strand_id
1 'polypeptide(L)'
;ARCQEVTIPMCKNLGYNQTLFPNSLGHKTQREAGLIVHQFVPLVKVNCSEMLSRFLCFTYAPFCTVLMKPVLPCRSMCRAVRRGCETLMKRFGFDWPETLNCKKFPRESRSICV
;
A
#
# COMPACT_ATOMS: atom_id res chain seq x y z
N ALA A 1 15.47 -5.58 -11.59
CA ALA A 1 14.45 -5.93 -10.58
C ALA A 1 14.05 -7.38 -10.81
N ARG A 2 13.82 -8.17 -9.75
CA ARG A 2 13.37 -9.57 -9.83
C ARG A 2 12.19 -9.75 -8.90
N CYS A 3 11.22 -10.56 -9.32
CA CYS A 3 10.09 -10.91 -8.47
C CYS A 3 10.51 -11.89 -7.38
N GLN A 4 10.01 -11.64 -6.18
CA GLN A 4 10.32 -12.41 -4.98
C GLN A 4 9.03 -12.71 -4.23
N GLU A 5 8.99 -13.80 -3.47
CA GLU A 5 7.83 -14.14 -2.67
C GLU A 5 7.52 -13.07 -1.62
N VAL A 6 6.23 -12.85 -1.37
CA VAL A 6 5.79 -11.90 -0.33
C VAL A 6 6.10 -12.47 1.05
N THR A 7 7.02 -11.82 1.74
CA THR A 7 7.43 -12.19 3.11
C THR A 7 6.81 -11.29 4.18
N ILE A 8 6.29 -10.12 3.80
CA ILE A 8 5.62 -9.19 4.72
C ILE A 8 4.34 -9.83 5.27
N PRO A 9 4.21 -10.09 6.59
CA PRO A 9 3.12 -10.88 7.15
C PRO A 9 1.72 -10.36 6.81
N MET A 10 1.48 -9.05 6.91
CA MET A 10 0.17 -8.46 6.65
C MET A 10 -0.24 -8.44 5.16
N CYS A 11 0.70 -8.74 4.25
CA CYS A 11 0.48 -8.78 2.82
C CYS A 11 0.33 -10.19 2.26
N LYS A 12 0.43 -11.21 3.12
CA LYS A 12 0.14 -12.59 2.73
C LYS A 12 -1.37 -12.75 2.51
N ASN A 13 -1.74 -13.64 1.58
CA ASN A 13 -3.13 -14.03 1.28
C ASN A 13 -4.03 -12.90 0.71
N LEU A 14 -3.45 -11.92 0.01
CA LEU A 14 -4.21 -10.84 -0.65
C LEU A 14 -4.53 -11.12 -2.13
N GLY A 15 -4.44 -12.39 -2.56
CA GLY A 15 -4.66 -12.79 -3.95
C GLY A 15 -3.43 -12.68 -4.86
N TYR A 16 -2.25 -12.41 -4.29
CA TYR A 16 -0.96 -12.44 -5.00
C TYR A 16 0.15 -12.93 -4.06
N ASN A 17 1.14 -13.63 -4.61
CA ASN A 17 2.21 -14.26 -3.83
C ASN A 17 3.61 -13.71 -4.15
N GLN A 18 3.74 -12.88 -5.18
CA GLN A 18 5.02 -12.31 -5.62
C GLN A 18 4.99 -10.79 -5.65
N THR A 19 6.09 -10.18 -5.23
CA THR A 19 6.29 -8.73 -5.22
C THR A 19 7.58 -8.33 -5.93
N LEU A 20 7.66 -7.07 -6.35
CA LEU A 20 8.78 -6.49 -7.06
C LEU A 20 9.40 -5.33 -6.26
N PHE A 21 10.73 -5.31 -6.18
CA PHE A 21 11.50 -4.24 -5.55
C PHE A 21 12.60 -3.69 -6.50
N PRO A 22 12.97 -2.39 -6.40
CA PRO A 22 12.48 -1.42 -5.42
C PRO A 22 11.01 -1.04 -5.64
N ASN A 23 10.31 -0.72 -4.55
CA ASN A 23 8.92 -0.27 -4.64
C ASN A 23 8.83 1.22 -5.02
N SER A 24 7.62 1.73 -5.26
CA SER A 24 7.40 3.12 -5.68
C SER A 24 7.71 4.17 -4.61
N LEU A 25 7.98 3.75 -3.37
CA LEU A 25 8.42 4.62 -2.28
C LEU A 25 9.95 4.64 -2.13
N GLY A 26 10.68 3.89 -2.97
CA GLY A 26 12.15 3.83 -2.97
C GLY A 26 12.75 2.80 -2.03
N HIS A 27 11.94 2.00 -1.31
CA HIS A 27 12.45 0.90 -0.50
C HIS A 27 13.07 -0.16 -1.41
N LYS A 28 14.27 -0.63 -1.06
CA LYS A 28 15.02 -1.62 -1.85
C LYS A 28 14.70 -3.05 -1.44
N THR A 29 14.22 -3.25 -0.22
CA THR A 29 13.96 -4.58 0.34
C THR A 29 12.59 -4.68 1.01
N GLN A 30 12.03 -5.90 1.05
CA GLN A 30 10.81 -6.18 1.82
C GLN A 30 10.99 -5.93 3.31
N ARG A 31 12.22 -6.05 3.85
CA ARG A 31 12.52 -5.74 5.25
C ARG A 31 12.32 -4.26 5.54
N GLU A 32 12.86 -3.37 4.70
CA GLU A 32 12.67 -1.92 4.81
C GLU A 32 11.18 -1.54 4.73
N ALA A 33 10.49 -2.00 3.68
CA ALA A 33 9.07 -1.71 3.51
C ALA A 33 8.20 -2.32 4.63
N GLY A 34 8.57 -3.52 5.10
CA GLY A 34 7.93 -4.26 6.18
C GLY A 34 7.94 -3.50 7.50
N LEU A 35 9.07 -2.88 7.86
CA LEU A 35 9.17 -2.07 9.09
C LEU A 35 8.21 -0.87 9.08
N ILE A 36 8.04 -0.22 7.93
CA ILE A 36 7.14 0.93 7.80
C ILE A 36 5.68 0.48 7.78
N VAL A 37 5.33 -0.49 6.94
CA VAL A 37 3.94 -0.92 6.79
C VAL A 37 3.39 -1.57 8.06
N HIS A 38 4.25 -2.19 8.88
CA HIS A 38 3.87 -2.76 10.17
C HIS A 38 3.29 -1.72 11.15
N GLN A 39 3.67 -0.43 11.03
CA GLN A 39 3.13 0.63 11.87
C GLN A 39 1.61 0.84 11.67
N PHE A 40 1.06 0.38 10.54
CA PHE A 40 -0.37 0.48 10.23
C PHE A 40 -1.19 -0.72 10.71
N VAL A 41 -0.57 -1.77 11.27
CA VAL A 41 -1.27 -2.97 11.76
C VAL A 41 -2.40 -2.63 12.75
N PRO A 42 -2.26 -1.69 13.70
CA PRO A 42 -3.37 -1.29 14.56
C PRO A 42 -4.58 -0.77 13.78
N LEU A 43 -4.38 0.07 12.76
CA LEU A 43 -5.46 0.60 11.92
C LEU A 43 -6.13 -0.50 11.10
N VAL A 44 -5.35 -1.47 10.60
CA VAL A 44 -5.87 -2.64 9.90
C VAL A 44 -6.76 -3.48 10.82
N LYS A 45 -6.34 -3.70 12.08
CA LYS A 45 -7.13 -4.45 13.07
C LYS A 45 -8.41 -3.74 13.49
N VAL A 46 -8.38 -2.41 13.61
CA VAL A 46 -9.58 -1.59 13.89
C VAL A 46 -10.53 -1.58 12.68
N ASN A 47 -10.04 -1.92 11.49
CA ASN A 47 -10.82 -2.02 10.26
C ASN A 47 -11.58 -0.73 9.91
N CYS A 48 -10.91 0.42 10.03
CA CYS A 48 -11.47 1.72 9.61
C CYS A 48 -11.80 1.78 8.10
N SER A 49 -11.25 0.87 7.31
CA SER A 49 -11.59 0.66 5.90
C SER A 49 -11.23 -0.77 5.49
N GLU A 50 -12.17 -1.48 4.86
CA GLU A 50 -11.96 -2.85 4.37
C GLU A 50 -10.84 -2.98 3.34
N MET A 51 -10.53 -1.87 2.65
CA MET A 51 -9.50 -1.83 1.61
C MET A 51 -8.11 -1.44 2.14
N LEU A 52 -7.97 -1.10 3.43
CA LEU A 52 -6.72 -0.57 3.98
C LEU A 52 -5.54 -1.53 3.80
N SER A 53 -5.73 -2.82 4.10
CA SER A 53 -4.67 -3.84 3.96
C SER A 53 -4.19 -3.97 2.52
N ARG A 54 -5.12 -4.06 1.54
CA ARG A 54 -4.77 -4.08 0.11
C ARG A 54 -4.07 -2.81 -0.32
N PHE A 55 -4.58 -1.64 0.07
CA PHE A 55 -3.99 -0.37 -0.33
C PHE A 55 -2.53 -0.24 0.15
N LEU A 56 -2.30 -0.57 1.42
CA LEU A 56 -0.95 -0.58 1.99
C LEU A 56 -0.07 -1.59 1.26
N CYS A 57 -0.52 -2.83 1.09
CA CYS A 57 0.29 -3.87 0.47
C CYS A 57 0.58 -3.59 -1.01
N PHE A 58 -0.36 -3.08 -1.79
CA PHE A 58 -0.11 -2.65 -3.16
C PHE A 58 0.83 -1.45 -3.27
N THR A 59 0.96 -0.65 -2.19
CA THR A 59 1.94 0.46 -2.14
C THR A 59 3.33 -0.01 -1.68
N TYR A 60 3.39 -0.80 -0.61
CA TYR A 60 4.64 -1.18 0.06
C TYR A 60 5.26 -2.48 -0.47
N ALA A 61 4.43 -3.42 -0.93
CA ALA A 61 4.82 -4.69 -1.55
C ALA A 61 3.98 -4.94 -2.82
N PRO A 62 4.11 -4.08 -3.86
CA PRO A 62 3.30 -4.17 -5.08
C PRO A 62 3.44 -5.55 -5.73
N PHE A 63 2.35 -6.07 -6.27
CA PHE A 63 2.37 -7.36 -6.95
C PHE A 63 3.29 -7.32 -8.18
N CYS A 64 3.98 -8.43 -8.42
CA CYS A 64 4.83 -8.61 -9.58
C CYS A 64 3.98 -8.65 -10.86
N THR A 65 4.37 -7.89 -11.88
CA THR A 65 3.74 -7.93 -13.21
C THR A 65 4.73 -8.37 -14.28
N VAL A 66 4.22 -8.88 -15.40
CA VAL A 66 5.03 -9.24 -16.58
C VAL A 66 5.82 -8.05 -17.13
N LEU A 67 5.35 -6.82 -16.88
CA LEU A 67 6.02 -5.59 -17.31
C LEU A 67 7.21 -5.19 -16.41
N MET A 68 7.47 -5.94 -15.33
CA MET A 68 8.53 -5.66 -14.35
C MET A 68 8.49 -4.21 -13.83
N LYS A 69 7.27 -3.66 -13.75
CA LYS A 69 6.98 -2.35 -13.19
C LYS A 69 5.90 -2.50 -12.12
N PRO A 70 6.04 -1.83 -10.96
CA PRO A 70 5.04 -1.86 -9.92
C PRO A 70 3.78 -1.13 -10.41
N VAL A 71 2.63 -1.78 -10.33
CA VAL A 71 1.33 -1.13 -10.56
C VAL A 71 0.86 -0.54 -9.24
N LEU A 72 0.60 0.77 -9.25
CA LEU A 72 0.18 1.51 -8.06
C LEU A 72 -1.32 1.37 -7.81
N PRO A 73 -1.76 1.53 -6.55
CA PRO A 73 -3.17 1.75 -6.25
C PRO A 73 -3.77 2.92 -7.01
N CYS A 74 -5.03 2.80 -7.38
CA CYS A 74 -5.79 3.88 -7.95
C CYS A 74 -6.07 4.99 -6.92
N ARG A 75 -6.21 6.22 -7.41
CA ARG A 75 -6.51 7.38 -6.57
C ARG A 75 -7.86 7.24 -5.84
N SER A 76 -8.87 6.61 -6.45
CA SER A 76 -10.15 6.35 -5.77
C SER A 76 -9.98 5.44 -4.54
N MET A 77 -9.19 4.37 -4.67
CA MET A 77 -8.87 3.46 -3.55
C MET A 77 -8.20 4.20 -2.40
N CYS A 78 -7.16 5.00 -2.70
CA CYS A 78 -6.50 5.82 -1.67
C CYS A 78 -7.50 6.74 -0.96
N ARG A 79 -8.36 7.43 -1.72
CA ARG A 79 -9.35 8.35 -1.15
C ARG A 79 -10.37 7.61 -0.27
N ALA A 80 -10.81 6.42 -0.68
CA ALA A 80 -11.73 5.60 0.10
C ALA A 80 -11.10 5.18 1.44
N VAL A 81 -9.86 4.69 1.42
CA VAL A 81 -9.11 4.31 2.62
C VAL A 81 -8.87 5.52 3.53
N ARG A 82 -8.39 6.63 2.97
CA ARG A 82 -8.15 7.86 3.71
C ARG A 82 -9.42 8.38 4.40
N ARG A 83 -10.57 8.38 3.71
CA ARG A 83 -11.85 8.80 4.29
C ARG A 83 -12.24 7.98 5.52
N GLY A 84 -12.00 6.66 5.50
CA GLY A 84 -12.32 5.79 6.63
C GLY A 84 -11.35 5.95 7.81
N CYS A 85 -10.06 6.14 7.52
CA CYS A 85 -9.01 6.01 8.53
C CYS A 85 -8.42 7.35 9.03
N GLU A 86 -8.47 8.44 8.25
CA GLU A 86 -7.82 9.70 8.61
C GLU A 86 -8.41 10.33 9.89
N THR A 87 -9.74 10.31 10.04
CA THR A 87 -10.40 10.84 11.25
C THR A 87 -9.97 10.08 12.50
N LEU A 88 -9.83 8.76 12.39
CA LEU A 88 -9.34 7.91 13.48
C LEU A 88 -7.89 8.24 13.83
N MET A 89 -7.01 8.37 12.83
CA MET A 89 -5.61 8.77 13.04
C MET A 89 -5.50 10.12 13.77
N LYS A 90 -6.25 11.13 13.29
CA LYS A 90 -6.24 12.47 13.87
C LYS A 90 -6.71 12.49 15.33
N ARG A 91 -7.68 11.64 15.69
CA ARG A 91 -8.14 11.50 17.08
C ARG A 91 -7.03 11.06 18.03
N PHE A 92 -6.04 10.32 17.54
CA PHE A 92 -4.87 9.88 18.30
C PHE A 92 -3.62 10.75 18.04
N GLY A 93 -3.78 11.93 17.42
CA GLY A 93 -2.69 12.87 17.19
C GLY A 93 -1.79 12.55 16.00
N PHE A 94 -2.23 11.69 15.08
CA PHE A 94 -1.48 11.34 13.87
C PHE A 94 -2.13 11.91 12.61
N ASP A 95 -1.32 12.50 11.74
CA ASP A 95 -1.77 12.91 10.41
C ASP A 95 -1.68 11.78 9.39
N TRP A 96 -2.49 11.90 8.33
CA TRP A 96 -2.35 11.02 7.17
C TRP A 96 -0.99 11.28 6.50
N PRO A 97 -0.13 10.26 6.34
CA PRO A 97 1.27 10.48 5.96
C PRO A 97 1.38 10.99 4.52
N GLU A 98 2.30 11.93 4.30
CA GLU A 98 2.54 12.54 2.98
C GLU A 98 3.00 11.52 1.93
N THR A 99 3.66 10.43 2.33
CA THR A 99 4.00 9.32 1.43
C THR A 99 2.76 8.65 0.84
N LEU A 100 1.62 8.67 1.54
CA LEU A 100 0.34 8.13 1.10
C LEU A 100 -0.64 9.21 0.62
N ASN A 101 -0.15 10.40 0.28
CA ASN A 101 -1.00 11.47 -0.25
C ASN A 101 -1.67 11.02 -1.56
N CYS A 102 -3.01 11.01 -1.59
CA CYS A 102 -3.78 10.49 -2.73
C CYS A 102 -3.51 11.19 -4.07
N LYS A 103 -2.92 12.40 -4.08
CA LYS A 103 -2.49 13.06 -5.31
C LYS A 103 -1.32 12.33 -6.00
N LYS A 104 -0.51 11.56 -5.27
CA LYS A 104 0.62 10.77 -5.78
C LYS A 104 0.19 9.52 -6.53
N PHE A 105 -1.06 9.09 -6.39
CA PHE A 105 -1.60 7.91 -7.05
C PHE A 105 -2.26 8.25 -8.39
N PRO A 106 -2.16 7.36 -9.39
CA PRO A 106 -2.75 7.54 -10.71
C PRO A 106 -4.28 7.68 -10.67
N ARG A 107 -4.82 8.45 -11.62
CA ARG A 107 -6.26 8.43 -11.92
C ARG A 107 -6.53 7.29 -12.89
N GLU A 108 -7.64 6.61 -12.66
CA GLU A 108 -8.15 5.49 -13.44
C GLU A 108 -8.27 5.84 -14.94
N SER A 109 -8.67 7.08 -15.23
CA SER A 109 -8.83 7.59 -16.60
C SER A 109 -7.52 7.93 -17.32
N ARG A 110 -6.36 7.88 -16.65
CA ARG A 110 -5.06 8.32 -17.21
C ARG A 110 -4.03 7.21 -17.34
N SER A 111 -4.11 6.17 -16.52
CA SER A 111 -3.12 5.09 -16.48
C SER A 111 -3.67 3.89 -15.74
N ILE A 112 -3.16 2.70 -16.08
CA ILE A 112 -3.49 1.44 -15.39
C ILE A 112 -3.08 1.53 -13.91
N CYS A 113 -4.00 1.17 -13.03
CA CYS A 113 -3.83 1.12 -11.58
C CYS A 113 -4.75 0.04 -10.98
N VAL A 114 -4.55 -0.29 -9.71
CA VAL A 114 -5.31 -1.34 -8.98
C VAL A 114 -6.07 -0.86 -7.76
#